data_AF-A0A9W8KCV9-F1
#
_entry.id   AF-A0A9W8KCV9-F1
#
_cell.length_a   1.000
_cell.length_b   1.000
_cell.length_c   1.000
_cell.angle_alpha   90.00
_cell.angle_beta   90.00
_cell.angle_gamma   90.00
#
_symmetry.space_group_name_H-M   'P 1'
#
loop_
_entity.id
_entity.type
_entity.pdbx_description
1 polymer ?
#
loop_
_entity_poly.entity_id
_entity_poly.type
_entity_poly.pdbx_seq_one_letter_code
_entity_poly.pdbx_strand_id
1 'polypeptide(L)'
;MKKNLKTGYYIVRAEVIGLNMADELNGPGNINGAQYYPSCGLIAFTNVHNRTKVPETTVSIPGVYKATDPSLLLKAGINNTKAVNYTIPGPAEFDRPRIGHPNITLRPELLN
;
A
#
# COMPACT_ATOMS: atom_id res chain seq x y z
N MET A 1 -16.53 -2.50 -0.91
CA MET A 1 -16.35 -1.76 -2.18
C MET A 1 -16.91 -0.35 -2.04
N LYS A 2 -16.21 0.70 -2.50
CA LYS A 2 -16.55 2.11 -2.18
C LYS A 2 -17.93 2.50 -2.70
N LYS A 3 -18.68 3.26 -1.88
CA LYS A 3 -20.11 3.56 -2.09
C LYS A 3 -20.38 4.62 -3.17
N ASN A 4 -19.37 5.25 -3.78
CA ASN A 4 -19.53 6.40 -4.68
C ASN A 4 -18.85 6.28 -6.06
N LEU A 5 -18.21 5.14 -6.39
CA LEU A 5 -17.54 4.95 -7.67
C LEU A 5 -18.56 4.87 -8.83
N LYS A 6 -18.26 5.52 -9.97
CA LYS A 6 -19.06 5.47 -11.20
C LYS A 6 -19.15 4.04 -11.77
N THR A 7 -20.24 3.72 -12.48
CA THR A 7 -20.35 2.49 -13.29
C THR A 7 -19.26 2.44 -14.36
N GLY A 8 -18.65 1.27 -14.56
CA GLY A 8 -17.64 1.07 -15.60
C GLY A 8 -16.78 -0.19 -15.40
N TYR A 9 -15.81 -0.36 -16.29
CA TYR A 9 -14.79 -1.41 -16.17
C TYR A 9 -13.57 -0.87 -15.44
N TYR A 10 -13.08 -1.62 -14.46
CA TYR A 10 -11.94 -1.23 -13.63
C TYR A 10 -10.95 -2.38 -13.51
N ILE A 11 -9.68 -2.04 -13.41
CA ILE A 11 -8.64 -2.96 -12.94
C ILE A 11 -8.46 -2.70 -11.44
N VAL A 12 -8.64 -3.74 -10.65
CA VAL A 12 -8.29 -3.72 -9.22
C VAL A 12 -6.90 -4.32 -9.07
N ARG A 13 -5.99 -3.55 -8.50
CA ARG A 13 -4.67 -4.02 -8.09
C ARG A 13 -4.67 -4.26 -6.59
N ALA A 14 -4.64 -5.52 -6.18
CA ALA A 14 -4.34 -5.91 -4.82
C ALA A 14 -2.82 -6.06 -4.67
N GLU A 15 -2.27 -5.69 -3.53
CA GLU A 15 -0.84 -5.81 -3.29
C GLU A 15 -0.58 -6.17 -1.83
N VAL A 16 0.30 -7.16 -1.64
CA VAL A 16 0.94 -7.43 -0.36
C VAL A 16 2.37 -6.94 -0.45
N ILE A 17 2.84 -6.25 0.58
CA ILE A 17 4.24 -5.80 0.70
C ILE A 17 4.88 -6.54 1.88
N GLY A 18 5.88 -7.39 1.58
CA GLY A 18 6.71 -8.07 2.57
C GLY A 18 7.78 -7.11 3.11
N LEU A 19 7.84 -6.97 4.43
CA LEU A 19 8.74 -6.04 5.13
C LEU A 19 9.75 -6.74 6.04
N ASN A 20 9.78 -8.08 6.03
CA ASN A 20 10.64 -8.91 6.88
C ASN A 20 12.14 -8.71 6.64
N MET A 21 12.52 -8.24 5.44
CA MET A 21 13.91 -7.95 5.05
C MET A 21 14.07 -6.50 4.57
N ALA A 22 13.14 -5.62 4.93
CA ALA A 22 13.09 -4.24 4.42
C ALA A 22 13.99 -3.27 5.18
N ASP A 23 14.98 -3.73 5.93
CA ASP A 23 15.98 -2.91 6.63
C ASP A 23 17.09 -2.39 5.72
N GLU A 24 17.23 -2.99 4.53
CA GLU A 24 18.18 -2.60 3.50
C GLU A 24 17.49 -2.28 2.16
N LEU A 25 18.21 -1.60 1.27
CA LEU A 25 17.73 -1.34 -0.09
C LEU A 25 17.92 -2.58 -0.97
N ASN A 26 16.89 -2.91 -1.74
CA ASN A 26 17.00 -3.89 -2.82
C ASN A 26 17.92 -3.32 -3.94
N GLY A 27 18.78 -4.18 -4.49
CA GLY A 27 19.72 -3.80 -5.54
C GLY A 27 20.54 -4.99 -6.04
N PRO A 28 21.35 -4.80 -7.10
CA PRO A 28 22.20 -5.85 -7.64
C PRO A 28 23.12 -6.44 -6.55
N GLY A 29 23.01 -7.75 -6.32
CA GLY A 29 23.78 -8.45 -5.29
C GLY A 29 23.23 -8.31 -3.86
N ASN A 30 22.12 -7.60 -3.65
CA ASN A 30 21.39 -7.57 -2.39
C ASN A 30 20.06 -8.33 -2.53
N ILE A 31 19.86 -9.34 -1.68
CA ILE A 31 18.62 -10.12 -1.60
C ILE A 31 17.59 -9.51 -0.64
N ASN A 32 17.99 -8.49 0.13
CA ASN A 32 17.18 -7.78 1.10
C ASN A 32 16.41 -6.62 0.44
N GLY A 33 15.38 -6.16 1.12
CA GLY A 33 14.52 -5.05 0.74
C GLY A 33 13.03 -5.41 0.78
N ALA A 34 12.19 -4.38 0.62
CA ALA A 34 10.75 -4.56 0.51
C ALA A 34 10.39 -5.45 -0.71
N GLN A 35 9.52 -6.42 -0.48
CA GLN A 35 9.06 -7.39 -1.47
C GLN A 35 7.63 -7.07 -1.90
N TYR A 36 7.37 -6.93 -3.19
CA TYR A 36 6.06 -6.54 -3.71
C TYR A 36 5.37 -7.73 -4.38
N TYR A 37 4.15 -8.06 -3.94
CA TYR A 37 3.32 -9.13 -4.48
C TYR A 37 2.02 -8.55 -5.07
N PRO A 38 2.06 -7.95 -6.27
CA PRO A 38 0.87 -7.40 -6.90
C PRO A 38 0.03 -8.47 -7.60
N SER A 39 -1.29 -8.31 -7.54
CA SER A 39 -2.26 -9.07 -8.33
C SER A 39 -3.29 -8.12 -8.95
N CYS A 40 -3.57 -8.30 -10.23
CA CYS A 40 -4.50 -7.46 -10.99
C CYS A 40 -5.72 -8.29 -11.44
N GLY A 41 -6.92 -7.78 -11.15
CA GLY A 41 -8.18 -8.38 -11.60
C GLY A 41 -9.01 -7.36 -12.38
N LEU A 42 -9.63 -7.80 -13.48
CA LEU A 42 -10.63 -7.00 -14.19
C LEU A 42 -11.98 -7.18 -13.51
N ILE A 43 -12.65 -6.08 -13.21
CA ILE A 43 -14.00 -6.08 -12.66
C ILE A 43 -14.91 -5.17 -13.49
N ALA A 44 -16.15 -5.58 -13.65
CA ALA A 44 -17.22 -4.73 -14.17
C ALA A 44 -18.04 -4.24 -12.98
N PHE A 45 -18.07 -2.93 -12.78
CA PHE A 45 -18.89 -2.31 -11.75
C PHE A 45 -20.20 -1.85 -12.38
N THR A 46 -21.29 -2.58 -12.12
CA THR A 46 -22.62 -2.36 -12.70
C THR A 46 -23.65 -1.95 -11.64
N ASN A 47 -24.80 -1.43 -12.08
CA ASN A 47 -25.99 -1.19 -11.25
C ASN A 47 -25.84 -0.22 -10.07
N VAL A 48 -25.12 0.89 -10.25
CA VAL A 48 -25.07 1.95 -9.23
C VAL A 48 -25.91 3.17 -9.61
N HIS A 49 -27.07 3.31 -8.97
CA HIS A 49 -27.89 4.52 -9.10
C HIS A 49 -27.16 5.71 -8.46
N ASN A 50 -27.07 6.82 -9.20
CA ASN A 50 -26.57 8.13 -8.74
C ASN A 50 -25.12 8.21 -8.23
N ARG A 51 -24.23 7.27 -8.61
CA ARG A 51 -22.79 7.36 -8.30
C ARG A 51 -22.00 7.91 -9.49
N THR A 52 -21.25 8.98 -9.27
CA THR A 52 -20.55 9.71 -10.34
C THR A 52 -19.05 9.89 -10.10
N LYS A 53 -18.53 9.54 -8.92
CA LYS A 53 -17.11 9.81 -8.61
C LYS A 53 -16.19 8.89 -9.40
N VAL A 54 -15.14 9.49 -9.94
CA VAL A 54 -13.98 8.82 -10.53
C VAL A 54 -12.73 9.22 -9.73
N PRO A 55 -11.66 8.40 -9.70
CA PRO A 55 -10.41 8.80 -9.06
C PRO A 55 -9.84 10.09 -9.68
N GLU A 56 -9.81 11.17 -8.92
CA GLU A 56 -9.26 12.47 -9.36
C GLU A 56 -7.74 12.53 -9.17
N THR A 57 -7.23 11.88 -8.12
CA THR A 57 -5.79 11.78 -7.84
C THR A 57 -5.31 10.39 -8.23
N THR A 58 -4.62 10.31 -9.37
CA THR A 58 -4.01 9.07 -9.85
C THR A 58 -2.51 9.05 -9.59
N VAL A 59 -1.95 7.85 -9.49
CA VAL A 59 -0.51 7.62 -9.34
C VAL A 59 -0.05 6.60 -10.36
N SER A 60 1.23 6.65 -10.74
CA SER A 60 1.83 5.68 -11.65
C SER A 60 2.50 4.54 -10.90
N ILE A 61 2.34 3.33 -11.42
CA ILE A 61 3.04 2.13 -10.96
C ILE A 61 3.69 1.50 -12.20
N PRO A 62 5.04 1.49 -12.32
CA PRO A 62 6.02 1.97 -11.33
C PRO A 62 6.04 3.51 -11.18
N GLY A 63 6.49 3.99 -10.01
CA GLY A 63 6.74 5.42 -9.76
C GLY A 63 6.25 5.95 -8.40
N VAL A 64 5.13 5.45 -7.90
CA VAL A 64 4.55 5.92 -6.62
C VAL A 64 5.35 5.50 -5.39
N TYR A 65 6.06 4.37 -5.46
CA TYR A 65 6.92 3.88 -4.39
C TYR A 65 8.36 4.26 -4.66
N LYS A 66 9.04 4.83 -3.66
CA LYS A 66 10.48 5.03 -3.70
C LYS A 66 11.12 4.03 -2.76
N ALA A 67 12.21 3.42 -3.19
CA ALA A 67 12.95 2.45 -2.37
C ALA A 67 13.42 3.05 -1.04
N THR A 68 13.59 4.37 -0.96
CA THR A 68 13.99 5.11 0.25
C THR A 68 12.82 5.59 1.10
N ASP A 69 11.57 5.27 0.75
CA ASP A 69 10.43 5.67 1.58
C ASP A 69 10.55 5.03 2.97
N PRO A 70 10.29 5.78 4.06
CA PRO A 70 10.47 5.26 5.43
C PRO A 70 9.52 4.10 5.76
N SER A 71 8.46 3.92 4.97
CA SER A 71 7.54 2.78 5.04
C SER A 71 8.02 1.56 4.25
N LEU A 72 9.05 1.70 3.41
CA LEU A 72 9.60 0.65 2.55
C LEU A 72 11.06 0.32 2.86
N LEU A 73 11.75 1.22 3.58
CA LEU A 73 13.09 1.04 4.14
C LEU A 73 13.05 1.23 5.67
N LEU A 74 12.83 0.14 6.39
CA LEU A 74 12.74 0.07 7.84
C LEU A 74 14.13 -0.09 8.48
N LYS A 75 14.99 0.95 8.40
CA LYS A 75 16.37 0.92 8.93
C LYS A 75 16.50 0.48 10.40
N ALA A 76 15.45 0.67 11.20
CA ALA A 76 15.43 0.26 12.61
C ALA A 76 15.10 -1.23 12.81
N GLY A 77 14.85 -1.98 11.73
CA GLY A 77 14.38 -3.36 11.72
C GLY A 77 12.90 -3.48 12.08
N ILE A 78 12.22 -4.49 11.53
CA ILE A 78 10.84 -4.82 11.92
C ILE A 78 10.76 -5.51 13.30
N ASN A 79 11.89 -6.09 13.75
CA ASN A 79 12.03 -6.83 15.01
C ASN A 79 12.38 -5.93 16.21
N ASN A 80 12.35 -4.61 16.03
CA ASN A 80 12.59 -3.70 17.15
C ASN A 80 11.46 -3.85 18.17
N THR A 81 11.79 -4.13 19.43
CA THR A 81 10.83 -4.39 20.52
C THR A 81 9.95 -3.19 20.88
N LYS A 82 10.16 -2.03 20.26
CA LYS A 82 9.28 -0.86 20.37
C LYS A 82 8.22 -0.89 19.27
N ALA A 83 6.97 -0.80 19.68
CA ALA A 83 5.85 -0.50 18.80
C ALA A 83 6.20 0.68 17.88
N VAL A 84 6.40 0.40 16.59
CA VAL A 84 6.62 1.42 15.57
C VAL A 84 5.29 1.80 14.94
N ASN A 85 5.02 3.10 14.85
CA ASN A 85 3.90 3.62 14.07
C ASN A 85 4.22 3.43 12.59
N TYR A 86 3.66 2.39 11.97
CA TYR A 86 3.84 2.14 10.56
C TYR A 86 2.84 2.96 9.73
N THR A 87 3.36 3.84 8.87
CA THR A 87 2.56 4.56 7.88
C THR A 87 2.56 3.79 6.57
N ILE A 88 1.38 3.45 6.06
CA ILE A 88 1.23 2.71 4.80
C ILE A 88 1.73 3.56 3.62
N PRO A 89 2.57 3.00 2.70
CA PRO A 89 3.05 3.71 1.51
C PRO A 89 1.93 4.01 0.52
N GLY A 90 2.19 4.95 -0.39
CA GLY A 90 1.28 5.26 -1.50
C GLY A 90 0.38 6.47 -1.26
N PRO A 91 -0.67 6.66 -2.10
CA PRO A 91 -1.57 7.80 -2.00
C PRO A 91 -2.55 7.64 -0.83
N ALA A 92 -3.29 8.71 -0.53
CA ALA A 92 -4.45 8.61 0.35
C ALA A 92 -5.53 7.72 -0.27
N GLU A 93 -6.42 7.18 0.57
CA GLU A 93 -7.58 6.44 0.09
C GLU A 93 -8.47 7.30 -0.82
N PHE A 94 -8.99 6.67 -1.87
CA PHE A 94 -10.06 7.27 -2.65
C PHE A 94 -11.29 7.58 -1.77
N ASP A 95 -11.81 8.81 -1.91
CA ASP A 95 -12.99 9.33 -1.19
C ASP A 95 -12.81 9.53 0.32
N ARG A 96 -11.56 9.56 0.82
CA ARG A 96 -11.20 10.04 2.15
C ARG A 96 -9.89 10.83 2.09
N PRO A 97 -9.84 12.09 2.57
CA PRO A 97 -8.56 12.77 2.73
C PRO A 97 -7.65 11.97 3.66
N ARG A 98 -6.33 12.19 3.55
CA ARG A 98 -5.27 11.51 4.30
C ARG A 98 -5.30 11.89 5.80
N ILE A 99 -6.45 11.73 6.46
CA ILE A 99 -6.65 11.96 7.88
C ILE A 99 -6.47 10.60 8.55
N GLY A 100 -5.23 10.30 8.93
CA GLY A 100 -4.87 9.06 9.62
C GLY A 100 -5.10 7.82 8.76
N HIS A 101 -4.08 7.40 8.00
CA HIS A 101 -3.95 5.98 7.79
C HIS A 101 -3.97 5.31 9.17
N PRO A 102 -4.67 4.19 9.36
CA PRO A 102 -4.55 3.46 10.61
C PRO A 102 -3.06 3.18 10.79
N ASN A 103 -2.43 3.81 11.79
CA ASN A 103 -1.11 3.43 12.21
C ASN A 103 -1.27 1.99 12.67
N ILE A 104 -0.76 1.06 11.87
CA ILE A 104 -0.71 -0.32 12.27
C ILE A 104 0.41 -0.38 13.30
N THR A 105 0.03 -0.57 14.56
CA THR A 105 1.01 -0.92 15.58
C THR A 105 1.53 -2.29 15.24
N LEU A 106 2.77 -2.36 14.74
CA LEU A 106 3.44 -3.64 14.55
C LEU A 106 3.66 -4.24 15.94
N ARG A 107 2.97 -5.35 16.23
CA ARG A 107 3.14 -6.08 17.48
C ARG A 107 4.33 -7.01 17.31
N PRO A 108 5.38 -6.89 18.14
CA PRO A 108 6.56 -7.75 18.06
C PRO A 108 6.22 -9.26 18.20
N GLU A 109 5.13 -9.57 18.89
CA GLU A 109 4.67 -10.94 19.19
C GLU A 109 4.23 -11.76 17.95
N LEU A 110 3.95 -11.11 16.82
CA LEU A 110 3.46 -11.77 15.59
C LEU A 110 4.57 -12.04 14.55
N LEU A 111 5.83 -11.80 14.92
CA LEU A 111 7.00 -11.91 14.04
C LEU A 111 7.87 -13.16 14.31
N ASN A 112 7.41 -14.08 15.18
CA ASN A 112 8.03 -15.37 15.45
C ASN A 112 7.27 -16.54 14.82
#